data_AF-A0A665UW48-F1
#
_entry.id   AF-A0A665UW48-F1
#
_cell.length_a   1.000
_cell.length_b   1.000
_cell.length_c   1.000
_cell.angle_alpha   90.00
_cell.angle_beta   90.00
_cell.angle_gamma   90.00
#
_symmetry.space_group_name_H-M   'P 1'
#
loop_
_entity.id
_entity.type
_entity.pdbx_description
1 polymer ?
#
loop_
_entity_poly.entity_id
_entity_poly.type
_entity_poly.pdbx_seq_one_letter_code
_entity_poly.pdbx_strand_id
1 'polypeptide(L)'
;MISVSLRIWRSPHVKLSAAALFLLLIFSQQLTSLFLFDGVFICSTDVLISPFRFCLKKDGQVYCSSVCEGECDIKIYMATIAVILALYMPVVLVAFALLAMLFTVYARETATLTFSMICQAASSLLIVAGIIVFLLFNWQYVSWEALTPWFYMCMGVQVELIITTVLIGILRRKI
;
A
#
# COMPACT_ATOMS: atom_id res chain seq x y z
N MET A 1 4.63 40.53 10.85
CA MET A 1 4.02 39.53 9.95
C MET A 1 3.94 38.11 10.52
N ILE A 2 5.02 37.52 11.05
CA ILE A 2 5.13 36.09 11.45
C ILE A 2 3.90 35.53 12.23
N SER A 3 3.33 36.32 13.16
CA SER A 3 2.15 35.97 13.98
C SER A 3 0.93 35.43 13.20
N VAL A 4 0.71 35.88 11.96
CA VAL A 4 -0.46 35.44 11.15
C VAL A 4 -0.30 33.99 10.68
N SER A 5 0.90 33.58 10.26
CA SER A 5 1.17 32.25 9.72
C SER A 5 0.91 31.14 10.76
N LEU A 6 1.31 31.38 12.01
CA LEU A 6 1.04 30.49 13.15
C LEU A 6 -0.46 30.34 13.49
N ARG A 7 -1.31 31.31 13.10
CA ARG A 7 -2.76 31.23 13.34
C ARG A 7 -3.46 30.32 12.33
N ILE A 8 -3.00 30.32 11.06
CA ILE A 8 -3.53 29.47 9.98
C ILE A 8 -3.36 27.99 10.35
N TRP A 9 -2.16 27.60 10.79
CA TRP A 9 -1.83 26.24 11.23
C TRP A 9 -2.62 25.72 12.46
N ARG A 10 -3.35 26.59 13.18
CA ARG A 10 -4.23 26.13 14.26
C ARG A 10 -5.58 25.59 13.77
N SER A 11 -6.05 26.00 12.59
CA SER A 11 -7.36 25.58 12.06
C SER A 11 -7.46 24.06 11.88
N PRO A 12 -8.57 23.41 12.28
CA PRO A 12 -8.76 21.97 12.03
C PRO A 12 -8.86 21.66 10.53
N HIS A 13 -9.44 22.57 9.74
CA HIS A 13 -9.56 22.41 8.28
C HIS A 13 -8.20 22.27 7.60
N VAL A 14 -7.21 23.10 7.94
CA VAL A 14 -5.85 23.04 7.35
C VAL A 14 -5.19 21.68 7.63
N LYS A 15 -5.46 21.06 8.78
CA LYS A 15 -4.89 19.76 9.17
C LYS A 15 -5.63 18.59 8.51
N LEU A 16 -6.95 18.69 8.35
CA LEU A 16 -7.74 17.75 7.55
C LEU A 16 -7.33 17.78 6.07
N SER A 17 -7.14 18.98 5.50
CA SER A 17 -6.62 19.14 4.13
C SER A 17 -5.20 18.59 3.98
N ALA A 18 -4.31 18.80 4.95
CA ALA A 18 -2.97 18.19 4.94
C ALA A 18 -3.02 16.66 4.97
N ALA A 19 -3.86 16.07 5.84
CA ALA A 19 -4.04 14.61 5.89
C ALA A 19 -4.71 14.04 4.63
N ALA A 20 -5.63 14.78 3.98
CA ALA A 20 -6.18 14.41 2.68
C ALA A 20 -5.13 14.47 1.55
N LEU A 21 -4.19 15.44 1.60
CA LEU A 21 -3.04 15.48 0.67
C LEU A 21 -2.09 14.31 0.88
N PHE A 22 -1.82 13.89 2.13
CA PHE A 22 -1.07 12.65 2.40
C PHE A 22 -1.79 11.41 1.84
N LEU A 23 -3.10 11.26 2.04
CA LEU A 23 -3.85 10.15 1.42
C LEU A 23 -3.83 10.19 -0.10
N LEU A 24 -3.85 11.37 -0.72
CA LEU A 24 -3.71 11.51 -2.17
C LEU A 24 -2.31 11.09 -2.65
N LEU A 25 -1.25 11.46 -1.93
CA LEU A 25 0.12 11.01 -2.23
C LEU A 25 0.26 9.49 -2.09
N ILE A 26 -0.22 8.90 -0.99
CA ILE A 26 -0.26 7.44 -0.78
C ILE A 26 -1.02 6.75 -1.92
N PHE A 27 -2.17 7.30 -2.35
CA PHE A 27 -2.96 6.77 -3.46
C PHE A 27 -2.20 6.85 -4.79
N SER A 28 -1.54 7.98 -5.09
CA SER A 28 -0.71 8.13 -6.30
C SER A 28 0.52 7.21 -6.30
N GLN A 29 1.20 7.04 -5.16
CA GLN A 29 2.27 6.06 -4.99
C GLN A 29 1.75 4.63 -5.24
N GLN A 30 0.63 4.27 -4.60
CA GLN A 30 0.02 2.96 -4.76
C GLN A 30 -0.34 2.69 -6.23
N LEU A 31 -1.06 3.60 -6.91
CA LEU A 31 -1.33 3.48 -8.35
C LEU A 31 -0.05 3.32 -9.19
N THR A 32 1.07 3.90 -8.77
CA THR A 32 2.35 3.80 -9.50
C THR A 32 3.04 2.42 -9.31
N SER A 33 2.79 1.71 -8.20
CA SER A 33 3.41 0.40 -7.75
C SER A 33 3.11 -1.05 -8.58
N LEU A 34 1.76 -0.60 -8.76
CA LEU A 34 0.48 -0.97 -9.44
C LEU A 34 0.35 -0.60 -10.95
N PHE A 35 1.23 0.24 -11.54
CA PHE A 35 1.24 0.49 -13.01
C PHE A 35 2.61 0.56 -13.72
N LEU A 36 3.69 1.11 -13.13
CA LEU A 36 4.96 1.35 -13.86
C LEU A 36 6.07 0.29 -13.76
N PHE A 37 6.10 -0.53 -12.70
CA PHE A 37 7.13 -1.55 -12.44
C PHE A 37 6.56 -2.98 -12.31
N ASP A 38 5.33 -3.19 -12.75
CA ASP A 38 4.75 -4.52 -13.05
C ASP A 38 4.74 -5.51 -11.86
N GLY A 39 4.63 -4.97 -10.63
CA GLY A 39 4.49 -5.74 -9.39
C GLY A 39 5.72 -6.50 -8.91
N VAL A 40 6.90 -6.32 -9.52
CA VAL A 40 8.08 -7.13 -9.20
C VAL A 40 8.60 -6.80 -7.81
N PHE A 41 8.67 -7.79 -6.91
CA PHE A 41 9.15 -7.65 -5.53
C PHE A 41 10.56 -8.22 -5.33
N ILE A 42 10.89 -9.30 -6.05
CA ILE A 42 12.21 -9.95 -6.02
C ILE A 42 12.77 -9.98 -7.44
N CYS A 43 14.02 -9.54 -7.61
CA CYS A 43 14.77 -9.57 -8.86
C CYS A 43 16.21 -10.02 -8.56
N SER A 44 16.45 -11.33 -8.64
CA SER A 44 17.77 -11.93 -8.45
C SER A 44 18.51 -12.08 -9.79
N THR A 45 19.70 -12.68 -9.79
CA THR A 45 20.44 -13.09 -10.99
C THR A 45 19.61 -14.00 -11.90
N ASP A 46 18.96 -15.01 -11.32
CA ASP A 46 18.34 -16.13 -12.04
C ASP A 46 16.81 -16.08 -12.07
N VAL A 47 16.19 -15.25 -11.21
CA VAL A 47 14.72 -15.15 -11.07
C VAL A 47 14.23 -13.71 -11.00
N LEU A 48 12.99 -13.51 -11.42
CA LEU A 48 12.20 -12.30 -11.25
C LEU A 48 10.79 -12.71 -10.81
N ILE A 49 10.35 -12.23 -9.65
CA ILE A 49 9.12 -12.68 -8.98
C ILE A 49 8.24 -11.48 -8.65
N SER A 50 6.99 -11.54 -9.11
CA SER A 50 5.89 -10.67 -8.66
C SER A 50 4.77 -11.53 -8.06
N PRO A 51 3.75 -10.94 -7.43
CA PRO A 51 2.54 -11.66 -7.04
C PRO A 51 1.79 -12.33 -8.21
N PHE A 52 2.11 -11.99 -9.46
CA PHE A 52 1.35 -12.37 -10.66
C PHE A 52 2.06 -13.40 -11.54
N ARG A 53 3.40 -13.40 -11.53
CA ARG A 53 4.23 -14.23 -12.41
C ARG A 53 5.56 -14.59 -11.76
N PHE A 54 6.06 -15.75 -12.13
CA PHE A 54 7.41 -16.20 -11.83
C PHE A 54 8.19 -16.29 -13.14
N CYS A 55 9.31 -15.58 -13.24
CA CYS A 55 10.12 -15.53 -14.45
C CYS A 55 11.54 -16.01 -14.19
N LEU A 56 11.98 -17.00 -14.96
CA LEU A 56 13.35 -17.50 -14.97
C LEU A 56 14.19 -16.68 -15.96
N LYS A 57 15.37 -16.24 -15.53
CA LYS A 57 16.40 -15.65 -16.38
C LYS A 57 17.37 -16.75 -16.76
N LYS A 58 17.44 -17.13 -18.03
CA LYS A 58 18.36 -18.17 -18.51
C LYS A 58 18.90 -17.81 -19.89
N ASP A 59 20.21 -17.94 -20.07
CA ASP A 59 20.92 -17.70 -21.33
C ASP A 59 20.60 -16.32 -21.97
N GLY A 60 20.39 -15.31 -21.10
CA GLY A 60 20.01 -13.94 -21.49
C GLY A 60 18.53 -13.73 -21.83
N GLN A 61 17.72 -14.80 -21.88
CA GLN A 61 16.27 -14.74 -22.11
C GLN A 61 15.49 -14.79 -20.80
N VAL A 62 14.27 -14.24 -20.81
CA VAL A 62 13.37 -14.21 -19.65
C VAL A 62 12.14 -15.05 -19.95
N TYR A 63 12.04 -16.21 -19.31
CA TYR A 63 10.91 -17.13 -19.43
C TYR A 63 9.94 -16.89 -18.28
N CYS A 64 8.93 -16.05 -18.52
CA CYS A 64 7.83 -15.83 -17.58
C CYS A 64 6.77 -16.92 -17.72
N SER A 65 6.41 -17.53 -16.60
CA SER A 65 5.26 -18.41 -16.45
C SER A 65 4.27 -17.80 -15.46
N SER A 66 2.98 -18.10 -15.62
CA SER A 66 2.03 -17.84 -14.53
C SER A 66 2.33 -18.76 -13.36
N VAL A 67 2.02 -18.34 -12.12
CA VAL A 67 2.38 -19.11 -10.91
C VAL A 67 1.75 -20.52 -10.85
N CYS A 68 0.80 -20.84 -11.74
CA CYS A 68 0.14 -22.15 -11.84
C CYS A 68 -0.08 -22.65 -13.29
N GLU A 69 0.93 -22.62 -14.17
CA GLU A 69 0.88 -23.39 -15.43
C GLU A 69 1.22 -24.87 -15.20
N GLY A 70 0.28 -25.64 -14.62
CA GLY A 70 0.44 -27.09 -14.40
C GLY A 70 -0.38 -27.63 -13.22
N GLU A 71 0.06 -28.76 -12.66
CA GLU A 71 -0.49 -29.34 -11.42
C GLU A 71 -0.09 -28.50 -10.19
N CYS A 72 -0.74 -27.36 -10.01
CA CYS A 72 -0.51 -26.47 -8.87
C CYS A 72 -1.18 -27.03 -7.60
N ASP A 73 -0.46 -27.07 -6.46
CA ASP A 73 -1.12 -27.29 -5.16
C ASP A 73 -2.13 -26.14 -4.94
N ILE A 74 -3.40 -26.51 -4.73
CA ILE A 74 -4.50 -25.59 -4.48
C ILE A 74 -4.20 -24.61 -3.33
N LYS A 75 -3.35 -24.99 -2.35
CA LYS A 75 -2.89 -24.10 -1.28
C LYS A 75 -1.99 -22.98 -1.81
N ILE A 76 -1.09 -23.28 -2.74
CA ILE A 76 -0.20 -22.29 -3.37
C ILE A 76 -1.05 -21.33 -4.20
N TYR A 77 -1.94 -21.86 -5.06
CA TYR A 77 -2.86 -21.05 -5.86
C TYR A 77 -3.71 -20.10 -5.01
N MET A 78 -4.34 -20.61 -3.94
CA MET A 78 -5.16 -19.79 -3.04
C MET A 78 -4.32 -18.78 -2.25
N ALA A 79 -3.07 -19.10 -1.89
CA ALA A 79 -2.16 -18.15 -1.24
C ALA A 79 -1.69 -17.05 -2.20
N THR A 80 -1.40 -17.37 -3.47
CA THR A 80 -1.09 -16.39 -4.51
C THR A 80 -2.26 -15.43 -4.71
N ILE A 81 -3.50 -15.93 -4.82
CA ILE A 81 -4.71 -15.09 -4.86
C ILE A 81 -4.82 -14.22 -3.60
N ALA A 82 -4.57 -14.77 -2.41
CA ALA A 82 -4.63 -14.01 -1.17
C ALA A 82 -3.60 -12.87 -1.14
N VAL A 83 -2.36 -13.08 -1.60
CA VAL A 83 -1.33 -12.03 -1.74
C VAL A 83 -1.76 -10.98 -2.77
N ILE A 84 -2.27 -11.39 -3.93
CA ILE A 84 -2.77 -10.48 -4.97
C ILE A 84 -3.86 -9.56 -4.39
N LEU A 85 -4.88 -10.13 -3.75
CA LEU A 85 -5.97 -9.37 -3.14
C LEU A 85 -5.48 -8.48 -2.00
N ALA A 86 -4.55 -8.97 -1.17
CA ALA A 86 -3.96 -8.21 -0.07
C ALA A 86 -3.12 -7.01 -0.53
N LEU A 87 -2.66 -6.97 -1.78
CA LEU A 87 -1.94 -5.84 -2.38
C LEU A 87 -2.83 -4.94 -3.25
N TYR A 88 -3.90 -5.46 -3.87
CA TYR A 88 -4.86 -4.66 -4.66
C TYR A 88 -5.97 -3.99 -3.83
N MET A 89 -6.60 -4.70 -2.88
CA MET A 89 -7.66 -4.15 -2.02
C MET A 89 -7.26 -2.87 -1.27
N PRO A 90 -6.01 -2.71 -0.79
CA PRO A 90 -5.52 -1.46 -0.21
C PRO A 90 -5.73 -0.22 -1.07
N VAL A 91 -5.63 -0.34 -2.40
CA VAL A 91 -5.80 0.77 -3.36
C VAL A 91 -7.24 1.30 -3.33
N VAL A 92 -8.20 0.36 -3.34
CA VAL A 92 -9.64 0.64 -3.26
C VAL A 92 -9.99 1.22 -1.88
N LEU A 93 -9.43 0.66 -0.81
CA LEU A 93 -9.63 1.13 0.56
C LEU A 93 -9.01 2.52 0.80
N VAL A 94 -7.85 2.84 0.22
CA VAL A 94 -7.26 4.19 0.30
C VAL A 94 -8.10 5.21 -0.49
N ALA A 95 -8.65 4.83 -1.65
CA ALA A 95 -9.60 5.69 -2.37
C ALA A 95 -10.85 6.00 -1.51
N PHE A 96 -11.42 4.99 -0.83
CA PHE A 96 -12.52 5.20 0.11
C PHE A 96 -12.12 6.05 1.33
N ALA A 97 -10.90 5.86 1.88
CA ALA A 97 -10.40 6.67 2.98
C ALA A 97 -10.23 8.14 2.60
N LEU A 98 -9.72 8.43 1.39
CA LEU A 98 -9.58 9.77 0.83
C LEU A 98 -10.95 10.42 0.62
N LEU A 99 -11.89 9.69 -0.01
CA LEU A 99 -13.26 10.18 -0.25
C LEU A 99 -13.97 10.51 1.07
N ALA A 100 -13.85 9.65 2.08
CA ALA A 100 -14.43 9.88 3.41
C ALA A 100 -13.78 11.07 4.16
N MET A 101 -12.48 11.33 3.94
CA MET A 101 -11.81 12.53 4.45
C MET A 101 -12.31 13.81 3.76
N LEU A 102 -12.53 13.78 2.45
CA LEU A 102 -13.12 14.90 1.71
C LEU A 102 -14.56 15.18 2.19
N PHE A 103 -15.37 14.15 2.40
CA PHE A 103 -16.69 14.30 3.02
C PHE A 103 -16.62 14.80 4.47
N THR A 104 -15.61 14.40 5.26
CA THR A 104 -15.41 14.94 6.62
C THR A 104 -15.17 16.45 6.58
N VAL A 105 -14.39 16.97 5.61
CA VAL A 105 -14.12 18.42 5.49
C VAL A 105 -15.41 19.22 5.23
N TYR A 106 -16.35 18.66 4.45
CA TYR A 106 -17.63 19.29 4.11
C TYR A 106 -18.68 19.11 5.21
N ALA A 107 -19.02 17.87 5.57
CA ALA A 107 -20.13 17.53 6.48
C ALA A 107 -19.75 17.58 7.97
N ARG A 108 -18.45 17.57 8.31
CA ARG A 108 -17.89 17.54 9.68
C ARG A 108 -18.32 16.33 10.53
N GLU A 109 -18.80 15.27 9.90
CA GLU A 109 -19.23 14.06 10.59
C GLU A 109 -18.04 13.27 11.16
N THR A 110 -18.12 12.90 12.44
CA THR A 110 -17.10 12.05 13.07
C THR A 110 -17.19 10.58 12.63
N ALA A 111 -18.32 10.17 12.04
CA ALA A 111 -18.53 8.83 11.50
C ALA A 111 -17.69 8.59 10.22
N THR A 112 -17.73 9.50 9.24
CA THR A 112 -16.93 9.41 8.01
C THR A 112 -15.43 9.47 8.31
N LEU A 113 -15.02 10.30 9.27
CA LEU A 113 -13.63 10.33 9.77
C LEU A 113 -13.21 9.00 10.41
N THR A 114 -14.13 8.31 11.10
CA THR A 114 -13.88 6.99 11.70
C THR A 114 -13.75 5.92 10.64
N PHE A 115 -14.64 5.91 9.64
CA PHE A 115 -14.57 5.01 8.48
C PHE A 115 -13.25 5.19 7.72
N SER A 116 -12.79 6.43 7.50
CA SER A 116 -11.49 6.68 6.85
C SER A 116 -10.31 6.04 7.60
N MET A 117 -10.27 6.12 8.94
CA MET A 117 -9.23 5.45 9.72
C MET A 117 -9.34 3.92 9.65
N ILE A 118 -10.55 3.36 9.65
CA ILE A 118 -10.77 1.92 9.50
C ILE A 118 -10.26 1.43 8.14
N CYS A 119 -10.56 2.16 7.06
CA CYS A 119 -10.03 1.86 5.73
C CYS A 119 -8.50 1.92 5.67
N GLN A 120 -7.86 2.94 6.25
CA GLN A 120 -6.38 3.05 6.30
C GLN A 120 -5.74 1.91 7.11
N ALA A 121 -6.31 1.58 8.27
CA ALA A 121 -5.83 0.48 9.11
C ALA A 121 -6.00 -0.87 8.41
N ALA A 122 -7.12 -1.10 7.72
CA ALA A 122 -7.35 -2.29 6.90
C ALA A 122 -6.36 -2.37 5.72
N SER A 123 -6.14 -1.28 4.97
CA SER A 123 -5.11 -1.20 3.92
C SER A 123 -3.72 -1.55 4.45
N SER A 124 -3.38 -1.08 5.66
CA SER A 124 -2.08 -1.36 6.26
C SER A 124 -1.94 -2.83 6.65
N LEU A 125 -2.91 -3.38 7.38
CA LEU A 125 -2.90 -4.80 7.77
C LEU A 125 -2.88 -5.74 6.56
N LEU A 126 -3.61 -5.41 5.48
CA LEU A 126 -3.62 -6.18 4.25
C LEU A 126 -2.24 -6.18 3.57
N ILE A 127 -1.62 -5.02 3.35
CA ILE A 127 -0.27 -4.96 2.73
C ILE A 127 0.76 -5.70 3.58
N VAL A 128 0.76 -5.52 4.90
CA VAL A 128 1.70 -6.22 5.79
C VAL A 128 1.49 -7.74 5.73
N ALA A 129 0.23 -8.21 5.77
CA ALA A 129 -0.06 -9.64 5.62
C ALA A 129 0.35 -10.19 4.24
N GLY A 130 0.04 -9.46 3.17
CA GLY A 130 0.42 -9.82 1.80
C GLY A 130 1.94 -9.91 1.61
N ILE A 131 2.70 -8.94 2.16
CA ILE A 131 4.17 -8.94 2.17
C ILE A 131 4.72 -10.13 2.96
N ILE A 132 4.23 -10.38 4.18
CA ILE A 132 4.69 -11.48 5.02
C ILE A 132 4.45 -12.83 4.32
N VAL A 133 3.24 -13.05 3.80
CA VAL A 133 2.90 -14.29 3.07
C VAL A 133 3.77 -14.44 1.82
N PHE A 134 3.92 -13.38 1.01
CA PHE A 134 4.77 -13.41 -0.19
C PHE A 134 6.23 -13.77 0.13
N LEU A 135 6.81 -13.16 1.17
CA LEU A 135 8.19 -13.44 1.60
C LEU A 135 8.35 -14.86 2.17
N LEU A 136 7.34 -15.39 2.88
CA LEU A 136 7.37 -16.77 3.38
C LEU A 136 7.32 -17.80 2.25
N PHE A 137 6.50 -17.58 1.21
CA PHE A 137 6.45 -18.47 0.05
C PHE A 137 7.74 -18.42 -0.80
N ASN A 138 8.37 -17.24 -0.90
CA ASN A 138 9.55 -17.03 -1.75
C ASN A 138 10.89 -16.99 -0.98
N TRP A 139 10.91 -17.45 0.28
CA TRP A 139 12.01 -17.18 1.23
C TRP A 139 13.41 -17.56 0.72
N GLN A 140 13.50 -18.61 -0.11
CA GLN A 140 14.75 -19.08 -0.74
C GLN A 140 15.40 -18.05 -1.68
N TYR A 141 14.62 -17.09 -2.18
CA TYR A 141 15.06 -16.03 -3.10
C TYR A 141 15.14 -14.65 -2.42
N VAL A 142 14.91 -14.56 -1.11
CA VAL A 142 14.92 -13.30 -0.37
C VAL A 142 16.34 -12.97 0.09
N SER A 143 17.00 -12.04 -0.61
CA SER A 143 18.19 -11.33 -0.13
C SER A 143 17.97 -9.81 -0.24
N TRP A 144 18.67 -9.02 0.58
CA TRP A 144 18.56 -7.55 0.54
C TRP A 144 18.92 -6.95 -0.83
N GLU A 145 19.82 -7.61 -1.55
CA GLU A 145 20.26 -7.24 -2.91
C GLU A 145 19.23 -7.59 -3.98
N ALA A 146 18.42 -8.64 -3.76
CA ALA A 146 17.36 -9.06 -4.68
C ALA A 146 16.02 -8.34 -4.47
N LEU A 147 15.84 -7.57 -3.38
CA LEU A 147 14.61 -6.81 -3.14
C LEU A 147 14.52 -5.56 -4.02
N THR A 148 13.39 -5.36 -4.70
CA THR A 148 13.23 -4.27 -5.69
C THR A 148 12.82 -2.93 -5.07
N PRO A 149 12.96 -1.81 -5.82
CA PRO A 149 12.40 -0.53 -5.43
C PRO A 149 10.89 -0.53 -5.10
N TRP A 150 10.01 -1.29 -5.79
CA TRP A 150 8.57 -1.34 -5.43
C TRP A 150 8.34 -2.10 -4.11
N PHE A 151 9.20 -3.07 -3.72
CA PHE A 151 9.15 -3.62 -2.35
C PHE A 151 9.39 -2.52 -1.30
N TYR A 152 10.44 -1.72 -1.48
CA TYR A 152 10.73 -0.59 -0.58
C TYR A 152 9.66 0.51 -0.65
N MET A 153 9.05 0.79 -1.81
CA MET A 153 7.90 1.71 -1.91
C MET A 153 6.66 1.17 -1.21
N CYS A 154 6.34 -0.12 -1.30
CA CYS A 154 5.25 -0.72 -0.52
C CYS A 154 5.48 -0.62 0.99
N MET A 155 6.72 -0.77 1.46
CA MET A 155 7.08 -0.54 2.86
C MET A 155 7.03 0.95 3.26
N GLY A 156 7.37 1.88 2.35
CA GLY A 156 7.18 3.32 2.55
C GLY A 156 5.70 3.69 2.71
N VAL A 157 4.84 3.19 1.80
CA VAL A 157 3.38 3.30 1.86
C VAL A 157 2.82 2.79 3.19
N GLN A 158 3.41 1.76 3.82
CA GLN A 158 3.01 1.33 5.16
C GLN A 158 3.31 2.35 6.25
N VAL A 159 4.53 2.90 6.25
CA VAL A 159 4.90 3.94 7.22
C VAL A 159 4.01 5.18 7.05
N GLU A 160 3.73 5.59 5.81
CA GLU A 160 2.85 6.72 5.51
C GLU A 160 1.39 6.47 5.94
N LEU A 161 0.83 5.27 5.71
CA LEU A 161 -0.51 4.90 6.16
C LEU A 161 -0.64 4.90 7.69
N ILE A 162 0.36 4.34 8.40
CA ILE A 162 0.37 4.29 9.87
C ILE A 162 0.45 5.71 10.43
N ILE A 163 1.35 6.55 9.92
CA ILE A 163 1.48 7.97 10.31
C ILE A 163 0.17 8.73 10.06
N THR A 164 -0.43 8.56 8.89
CA THR A 164 -1.67 9.27 8.51
C THR A 164 -2.86 8.84 9.38
N THR A 165 -2.98 7.54 9.68
CA THR A 165 -4.00 7.00 10.59
C THR A 165 -3.85 7.59 12.00
N VAL A 166 -2.61 7.63 12.53
CA VAL A 166 -2.32 8.19 13.86
C VAL A 166 -2.59 9.71 13.91
N LEU A 167 -2.19 10.45 12.87
CA LEU A 167 -2.47 11.88 12.77
C LEU A 167 -3.98 12.16 12.75
N ILE A 168 -4.75 11.41 11.95
CA ILE A 168 -6.21 11.54 11.90
C ILE A 168 -6.85 11.15 13.24
N GLY A 169 -6.35 10.12 13.92
CA GLY A 169 -6.79 9.76 15.28
C GLY A 169 -6.52 10.87 16.32
N ILE A 170 -5.40 11.59 16.20
CA ILE A 170 -5.08 12.76 17.04
C ILE A 170 -5.95 13.98 16.68
N LEU A 171 -6.33 14.13 15.40
CA LEU A 171 -7.26 15.19 14.97
C LEU A 171 -8.69 14.94 15.44
N ARG A 172 -9.18 13.70 15.36
CA ARG A 172 -10.51 13.31 15.86
C ARG A 172 -10.69 13.59 17.36
N ARG A 173 -9.62 13.54 18.16
CA ARG A 173 -9.63 13.91 19.59
C ARG A 173 -9.66 15.43 19.85
N LYS A 174 -9.73 16.26 18.80
CA LYS A 174 -9.65 17.74 18.85
C LYS A 174 -10.74 18.41 17.98
N ILE A 175 -11.75 17.64 17.58
CA ILE A 175 -12.95 18.04 16.84
C ILE A 175 -14.15 17.65 17.70
#